data_AF-A0A2H5YB73-F1
#
_entry.id   AF-A0A2H5YB73-F1
#
_cell.length_a   1.000
_cell.length_b   1.000
_cell.length_c   1.000
_cell.angle_alpha   90.00
_cell.angle_beta   90.00
_cell.angle_gamma   90.00
#
_symmetry.space_group_name_H-M   'P 1'
#
loop_
_entity.id
_entity.type
_entity.pdbx_description
1 polymer ?
#
loop_
_entity_poly.entity_id
_entity_poly.type
_entity_poly.pdbx_seq_one_letter_code
_entity_poly.pdbx_strand_id
1 'polypeptide(L)'
;MTARLSCREAQRRFDLGGSPEEDADLGAHLAQCTSCRRSFTQRARVRRILASLAPALGAPDLVSRIQEALKRWAKATPAPPAPQVSYAGLDSPLGKVLVAFWRGSLVRLALETPEDAFVETVRRQIGVRPRSRPLPLRLRRALEDGLARWGKGAEHRSFTLPLVFLGVSPFQARVLEVVSTIPWGEVRTYAWVAREAGHPSALRAVAQALARNPVPLFVPCHRVVASDGSLGGYALGREMKAKLLSAEGIPVEALPLLVGRFYGCTSTRIVCWPTCRHARRVSPPRLRLFSSVQEARAAGFRPCTVCRP
;
A
#
# COMPACT_ATOMS: atom_id res chain seq x y z
N MET A 1 12.22 8.92 33.96
CA MET A 1 11.47 8.38 32.81
C MET A 1 12.19 8.78 31.54
N THR A 2 13.01 7.89 30.96
CA THR A 2 13.70 8.15 29.68
C THR A 2 12.69 8.19 28.54
N ALA A 3 12.69 9.27 27.77
CA ALA A 3 11.77 9.47 26.66
C ALA A 3 12.01 8.37 25.60
N ARG A 4 10.97 7.59 25.28
CA ARG A 4 11.07 6.55 24.24
C ARG A 4 11.27 7.22 22.90
N LEU A 5 12.35 6.87 22.20
CA LEU A 5 12.66 7.37 20.87
C LEU A 5 11.52 7.10 19.87
N SER A 6 11.10 8.09 19.09
CA SER A 6 10.15 7.86 17.99
C SER A 6 10.83 7.19 16.79
N CYS A 7 10.06 6.54 15.90
CA CYS A 7 10.61 5.97 14.67
C CYS A 7 11.31 7.02 13.79
N ARG A 8 10.84 8.28 13.82
CA ARG A 8 11.44 9.38 13.04
C ARG A 8 12.80 9.76 13.59
N GLU A 9 12.93 9.84 14.91
CA GLU A 9 14.21 10.11 15.57
C GLU A 9 15.17 8.94 15.41
N ALA A 10 14.68 7.70 15.51
CA ALA A 10 15.51 6.50 15.32
C ALA A 10 16.08 6.46 13.89
N GLN A 11 15.25 6.78 12.90
CA GLN A 11 15.66 6.86 11.50
C GLN A 11 16.66 8.01 11.27
N ARG A 12 16.45 9.17 11.90
CA ARG A 12 17.37 10.32 11.81
C ARG A 12 18.73 10.00 12.44
N ARG A 13 18.76 9.39 13.63
CA ARG A 13 20.01 8.98 14.30
C ARG A 13 20.77 7.94 13.46
N PHE A 14 20.05 7.02 12.84
CA PHE A 14 20.62 6.08 11.87
C PHE A 14 21.21 6.78 10.63
N ASP A 15 20.50 7.74 10.04
CA ASP A 15 20.96 8.47 8.84
C ASP A 15 22.23 9.30 9.12
N LEU A 16 22.45 9.69 10.39
CA LEU A 16 23.68 10.35 10.83
C LEU A 16 24.85 9.39 11.07
N GLY A 17 24.56 8.08 11.08
CA GLY A 17 25.54 7.01 11.16
C GLY A 17 25.53 6.20 12.46
N GLY A 18 24.65 6.51 13.42
CA GLY A 18 24.63 5.87 14.73
C GLY A 18 24.34 4.37 14.69
N SER A 19 24.99 3.63 15.61
CA SER A 19 24.82 2.20 15.81
C SER A 19 24.01 1.88 17.07
N PRO A 20 23.15 0.84 17.11
CA PRO A 20 22.56 0.34 18.35
C PRO A 20 23.57 -0.20 19.37
N GLU A 21 24.80 -0.48 18.96
CA GLU A 21 25.89 -0.80 19.91
C GLU A 21 26.40 0.44 20.66
N GLU A 22 26.25 1.63 20.05
CA GLU A 22 26.79 2.91 20.54
C GLU A 22 25.70 3.85 21.09
N ASP A 23 24.44 3.65 20.68
CA ASP A 23 23.27 4.42 21.09
C ASP A 23 22.24 3.49 21.74
N ALA A 24 22.21 3.48 23.07
CA ALA A 24 21.33 2.62 23.87
C ALA A 24 19.83 2.90 23.63
N ASP A 25 19.45 4.16 23.36
CA ASP A 25 18.06 4.50 23.07
C ASP A 25 17.63 3.98 21.69
N LEU A 26 18.54 4.05 20.70
CA LEU A 26 18.36 3.46 19.39
C LEU A 26 18.27 1.93 19.49
N GLY A 27 19.15 1.30 20.27
CA GLY A 27 19.11 -0.14 20.56
C GLY A 27 17.77 -0.56 21.17
N ALA A 28 17.31 0.14 22.21
CA ALA A 28 16.03 -0.09 22.86
C ALA A 28 14.84 0.09 21.90
N HIS A 29 14.89 1.10 21.02
CA HIS A 29 13.87 1.31 19.99
C HIS A 29 13.86 0.17 18.97
N LEU A 30 15.02 -0.23 18.44
CA LEU A 30 15.11 -1.32 17.45
C LEU A 30 14.67 -2.66 18.04
N ALA A 31 14.85 -2.88 19.34
CA ALA A 31 14.32 -4.05 20.07
C ALA A 31 12.78 -4.11 20.11
N GLN A 32 12.09 -2.97 19.96
CA GLN A 32 10.63 -2.88 20.06
C GLN A 32 9.95 -2.55 18.71
N CYS A 33 10.68 -2.04 17.72
CA CYS A 33 10.16 -1.65 16.41
C CYS A 33 10.72 -2.51 15.28
N THR A 34 9.93 -3.48 14.81
CA THR A 34 10.32 -4.41 13.74
C THR A 34 10.55 -3.73 12.39
N SER A 35 9.86 -2.62 12.10
CA SER A 35 10.03 -1.83 10.89
C SER A 35 11.41 -1.14 10.86
N CYS A 36 11.76 -0.40 11.92
CA CYS A 36 13.07 0.24 12.04
C CYS A 36 14.19 -0.81 12.09
N ARG A 37 13.98 -1.97 12.74
CA ARG A 37 14.93 -3.08 12.72
C ARG A 37 15.20 -3.59 11.30
N ARG A 38 14.16 -3.82 10.50
CA ARG A 38 14.33 -4.27 9.10
C ARG A 38 15.04 -3.23 8.23
N SER A 39 14.66 -1.96 8.37
CA SER A 39 15.32 -0.83 7.69
C SER A 39 16.81 -0.79 8.05
N PHE A 40 17.13 -0.93 9.34
CA PHE A 40 18.50 -1.02 9.85
C PHE A 40 19.24 -2.22 9.26
N THR A 41 18.70 -3.44 9.35
CA THR A 41 19.36 -4.65 8.85
C THR A 41 19.64 -4.59 7.35
N GLN A 42 18.69 -4.07 6.56
CA GLN A 42 18.84 -3.94 5.11
C GLN A 42 19.97 -2.96 4.75
N ARG A 43 20.04 -1.82 5.43
CA ARG A 43 21.08 -0.81 5.18
C ARG A 43 22.43 -1.18 5.80
N ALA A 44 22.45 -1.86 6.94
CA ALA A 44 23.65 -2.44 7.54
C ALA A 44 24.26 -3.54 6.65
N ARG A 45 23.41 -4.29 5.93
CA ARG A 45 23.84 -5.24 4.89
C ARG A 45 24.51 -4.51 3.72
N VAL A 46 23.92 -3.42 3.22
CA VAL A 46 24.54 -2.59 2.17
C VAL A 46 25.87 -1.99 2.64
N ARG A 47 25.95 -1.46 3.87
CA ARG A 47 27.20 -0.98 4.48
C ARG A 47 28.26 -2.08 4.57
N ARG A 48 27.90 -3.30 4.99
CA ARG A 48 28.81 -4.44 5.02
C ARG A 48 29.30 -4.86 3.64
N ILE A 49 28.42 -4.86 2.63
CA ILE A 49 28.81 -5.13 1.23
C ILE A 49 29.78 -4.07 0.73
N LEU A 50 29.51 -2.79 0.98
CA LEU A 50 30.42 -1.71 0.62
C LEU A 50 31.76 -1.80 1.36
N ALA A 51 31.75 -2.18 2.64
CA ALA A 51 32.96 -2.42 3.43
C ALA A 51 33.76 -3.63 2.96
N SER A 52 33.11 -4.71 2.52
CA SER A 52 33.80 -5.89 1.96
C SER A 52 34.41 -5.63 0.58
N LEU A 53 33.90 -4.63 -0.15
CA LEU A 53 34.44 -4.21 -1.45
C LEU A 53 35.57 -3.17 -1.33
N ALA A 54 35.71 -2.52 -0.16
CA ALA A 54 36.72 -1.49 0.08
C ALA A 54 38.19 -1.97 -0.04
N PRO A 55 38.57 -3.19 0.40
CA PRO A 55 39.93 -3.70 0.23
C PRO A 55 40.29 -3.96 -1.24
N ALA A 56 39.34 -4.48 -2.02
CA ALA A 56 39.51 -4.77 -3.46
C ALA A 56 39.69 -3.49 -4.31
N LEU A 57 39.31 -2.33 -3.77
CA LEU A 57 39.42 -1.02 -4.42
C LEU A 57 40.60 -0.20 -3.89
N GLY A 58 41.45 -0.76 -3.01
CA GLY A 58 42.63 -0.08 -2.49
C GLY A 58 42.33 1.15 -1.63
N ALA A 59 41.14 1.22 -1.02
CA ALA A 59 40.66 2.39 -0.31
C ALA A 59 40.02 1.99 1.03
N PRO A 60 40.81 1.80 2.11
CA PRO A 60 40.30 1.41 3.44
C PRO A 60 39.36 2.47 4.05
N ASP A 61 39.45 3.72 3.59
CA ASP A 61 38.58 4.84 3.94
C ASP A 61 37.38 5.00 3.00
N LEU A 62 37.20 4.14 2.00
CA LEU A 62 36.19 4.27 0.95
C LEU A 62 34.77 4.38 1.50
N VAL A 63 34.44 3.57 2.51
CA VAL A 63 33.10 3.61 3.12
C VAL A 63 32.86 4.96 3.78
N SER A 64 33.82 5.47 4.53
CA SER A 64 33.75 6.78 5.19
C SER A 64 33.71 7.90 4.15
N ARG A 65 34.53 7.84 3.09
CA ARG A 65 34.52 8.80 1.99
C ARG A 65 33.24 8.78 1.17
N ILE A 66 32.65 7.61 0.91
CA ILE A 66 31.35 7.47 0.28
C ILE A 66 30.29 8.08 1.19
N GLN A 67 30.31 7.81 2.49
CA GLN A 67 29.36 8.40 3.43
C GLN A 67 29.50 9.92 3.53
N GLU A 68 30.72 10.44 3.61
CA GLU A 68 31.03 11.88 3.64
C GLU A 68 30.65 12.54 2.32
N ALA A 69 30.87 11.87 1.19
CA ALA A 69 30.47 12.32 -0.15
C ALA A 69 28.96 12.30 -0.31
N LEU A 70 28.26 11.28 0.19
CA LEU A 70 26.79 11.21 0.22
C LEU A 70 26.20 12.28 1.13
N LYS A 71 26.80 12.57 2.29
CA LYS A 71 26.41 13.66 3.19
C LYS A 71 26.62 15.03 2.54
N ARG A 72 27.78 15.25 1.92
CA ARG A 72 28.09 16.48 1.18
C ARG A 72 27.18 16.64 -0.03
N TRP A 73 26.96 15.59 -0.80
CA TRP A 73 26.01 15.56 -1.91
C TRP A 73 24.59 15.85 -1.42
N ALA A 74 24.10 15.21 -0.35
CA ALA A 74 22.77 15.51 0.20
C ALA A 74 22.61 16.97 0.69
N LYS A 75 23.69 17.61 1.17
CA LYS A 75 23.71 19.04 1.56
C LYS A 75 23.86 19.99 0.36
N ALA A 76 24.60 19.59 -0.67
CA ALA A 76 24.94 20.42 -1.83
C ALA A 76 23.99 20.22 -3.02
N THR A 77 23.21 19.15 -3.04
CA THR A 77 22.22 18.92 -4.09
C THR A 77 21.02 19.81 -3.79
N PRO A 78 20.71 20.81 -4.63
CA PRO A 78 19.45 21.53 -4.50
C PRO A 78 18.31 20.50 -4.49
N ALA A 79 17.27 20.77 -3.70
CA ALA A 79 16.09 19.90 -3.69
C ALA A 79 15.71 19.56 -5.13
N PRO A 80 15.51 18.28 -5.48
CA PRO A 80 15.20 17.89 -6.84
C PRO A 80 14.05 18.78 -7.34
N PRO A 81 14.11 19.28 -8.58
CA PRO A 81 13.10 20.20 -9.08
C PRO A 81 11.74 19.58 -8.88
N ALA A 82 10.80 20.39 -8.37
CA ALA A 82 9.46 19.91 -8.06
C ALA A 82 8.89 19.14 -9.27
N PRO A 83 8.27 17.97 -9.05
CA PRO A 83 7.84 17.13 -10.16
C PRO A 83 6.88 17.92 -11.05
N GLN A 84 7.20 18.04 -12.34
CA GLN A 84 6.29 18.65 -13.31
C GLN A 84 5.12 17.69 -13.56
N VAL A 85 4.06 17.83 -12.77
CA VAL A 85 2.84 17.04 -12.91
C VAL A 85 1.99 17.62 -14.03
N SER A 86 1.49 16.75 -14.88
CA SER A 86 0.53 17.08 -15.92
C SER A 86 -0.83 16.48 -15.59
N TYR A 87 -1.90 16.98 -16.20
CA TYR A 87 -3.22 16.37 -16.12
C TYR A 87 -3.93 16.34 -17.47
N ALA A 88 -4.91 15.45 -17.58
CA ALA A 88 -5.76 15.28 -18.75
C ALA A 88 -7.10 14.66 -18.35
N GLY A 89 -8.11 14.85 -19.21
CA GLY A 89 -9.38 14.15 -19.13
C GLY A 89 -9.50 12.99 -20.11
N LEU A 90 -10.33 12.01 -19.76
CA LEU A 90 -10.80 10.96 -20.66
C LEU A 90 -12.24 10.57 -20.28
N ASP A 91 -13.00 10.11 -21.28
CA ASP A 91 -14.32 9.53 -21.07
C ASP A 91 -14.19 8.06 -20.65
N SER A 92 -15.14 7.59 -19.84
CA SER A 92 -15.17 6.21 -19.38
C SER A 92 -16.58 5.73 -19.08
N PRO A 93 -16.81 4.40 -18.93
CA PRO A 93 -18.09 3.86 -18.48
C PRO A 93 -18.52 4.34 -17.08
N LEU A 94 -17.60 4.89 -16.29
CA LEU A 94 -17.86 5.45 -14.96
C LEU A 94 -18.02 6.99 -15.00
N GLY A 95 -18.27 7.56 -16.19
CA GLY A 95 -18.34 8.99 -16.41
C GLY A 95 -16.98 9.62 -16.76
N LYS A 96 -16.94 10.95 -16.73
CA LYS A 96 -15.74 11.74 -17.05
C LYS A 96 -14.67 11.53 -15.98
N VAL A 97 -13.46 11.19 -16.42
CA VAL A 97 -12.32 10.93 -15.53
C VAL A 97 -11.26 11.98 -15.75
N LEU A 98 -10.77 12.56 -14.66
CA LEU A 98 -9.57 13.40 -14.66
C LEU A 98 -8.42 12.64 -14.04
N VAL A 99 -7.26 12.68 -14.69
CA VAL A 99 -6.05 12.03 -14.21
C VAL A 99 -4.88 13.00 -14.19
N ALA A 100 -4.06 12.91 -13.14
CA ALA A 100 -2.78 13.59 -13.04
C ALA A 100 -1.67 12.56 -13.18
N PHE A 101 -0.60 12.91 -13.88
CA PHE A 101 0.49 12.01 -14.19
C PHE A 101 1.86 12.70 -14.18
N TRP A 102 2.90 11.91 -13.90
CA TRP A 102 4.29 12.33 -13.91
C TRP A 102 5.15 11.25 -14.54
N ARG A 103 5.95 11.61 -15.56
CA ARG A 103 6.84 10.67 -16.30
C ARG A 103 6.11 9.40 -16.81
N GLY A 104 4.86 9.54 -17.22
CA GLY A 104 4.04 8.42 -17.72
C GLY A 104 3.41 7.55 -16.63
N SER A 105 3.59 7.88 -15.35
CA SER A 105 2.95 7.22 -14.22
C SER A 105 1.76 8.01 -13.70
N LEU A 106 0.67 7.32 -13.36
CA LEU A 106 -0.51 7.90 -12.73
C LEU A 106 -0.19 8.33 -11.29
N VAL A 107 -0.59 9.56 -10.97
CA VAL A 107 -0.41 10.21 -9.66
C VAL A 107 -1.75 10.32 -8.93
N ARG A 108 -2.81 10.73 -9.64
CA ARG A 108 -4.16 10.90 -9.09
C ARG A 108 -5.20 10.63 -10.15
N LEU A 109 -6.34 10.11 -9.72
CA LEU A 109 -7.56 9.94 -10.50
C LEU A 109 -8.75 10.52 -9.73
N ALA A 110 -9.65 11.18 -10.44
CA ALA A 110 -10.95 11.58 -9.92
C ALA A 110 -12.05 11.30 -10.97
N LEU A 111 -13.22 10.92 -10.48
CA LEU A 111 -14.43 10.74 -11.29
C LEU A 111 -15.33 11.97 -11.10
N GLU A 112 -15.98 12.39 -12.18
CA GLU A 112 -17.08 13.38 -12.15
C GLU A 112 -16.76 14.65 -11.35
N THR A 113 -15.49 15.05 -11.34
CA THR A 113 -14.99 16.19 -10.59
C THR A 113 -14.76 17.37 -11.54
N PRO A 114 -15.23 18.58 -11.20
CA PRO A 114 -14.88 19.80 -11.94
C PRO A 114 -13.37 19.98 -12.09
N GLU A 115 -12.93 20.47 -13.24
CA GLU A 115 -11.50 20.53 -13.58
C GLU A 115 -10.70 21.44 -12.65
N ASP A 116 -11.27 22.59 -12.28
CA ASP A 116 -10.71 23.54 -11.33
C ASP A 116 -10.49 22.92 -9.93
N ALA A 117 -11.49 22.20 -9.43
CA ALA A 117 -11.42 21.49 -8.15
C ALA A 117 -10.36 20.37 -8.19
N PHE A 118 -10.26 19.65 -9.31
CA PHE A 118 -9.24 18.63 -9.52
C PHE A 118 -7.83 19.22 -9.53
N VAL A 119 -7.62 20.30 -10.30
CA VAL A 119 -6.33 21.01 -10.38
C VAL A 119 -5.90 21.54 -9.02
N GLU A 120 -6.82 22.12 -8.25
CA GLU A 120 -6.54 22.60 -6.90
C GLU A 120 -6.19 21.46 -5.93
N THR A 121 -6.89 20.32 -6.03
CA THR A 121 -6.58 19.13 -5.23
C THR A 121 -5.17 18.61 -5.52
N VAL A 122 -4.79 18.52 -6.79
CA VAL A 122 -3.43 18.10 -7.20
C VAL A 122 -2.40 19.12 -6.72
N ARG A 123 -2.69 20.43 -6.82
CA ARG A 123 -1.81 21.50 -6.32
C ARG A 123 -1.56 21.35 -4.82
N ARG A 124 -2.60 21.12 -4.02
CA ARG A 124 -2.47 20.91 -2.57
C ARG A 124 -1.70 19.65 -2.21
N GLN A 125 -1.87 18.58 -2.99
CA GLN A 125 -1.16 17.32 -2.76
C GLN A 125 0.34 17.45 -3.07
N ILE A 126 0.69 18.02 -4.22
CA ILE A 126 2.07 17.97 -4.75
C ILE A 126 2.85 19.26 -4.41
N GLY A 127 2.15 20.36 -4.13
CA GLY A 127 2.74 21.69 -3.95
C GLY A 127 2.93 22.48 -5.24
N VAL A 128 2.64 21.89 -6.41
CA VAL A 128 2.75 22.56 -7.72
C VAL A 128 1.46 22.45 -8.50
N ARG A 129 1.10 23.52 -9.22
CA ARG A 129 -0.07 23.52 -10.08
C ARG A 129 0.20 22.62 -11.30
N PRO A 130 -0.61 21.58 -11.56
CA PRO A 130 -0.39 20.72 -12.70
C PRO A 130 -0.70 21.46 -14.01
N ARG A 131 -0.09 21.01 -15.12
CA ARG A 131 -0.32 21.59 -16.47
C ARG A 131 -1.22 20.68 -17.29
N SER A 132 -2.14 21.26 -18.06
CA SER A 132 -2.92 20.48 -19.03
C SER A 132 -2.01 19.98 -20.16
N ARG A 133 -1.98 18.67 -20.38
CA ARG A 133 -1.18 18.02 -21.45
C ARG A 133 -1.91 16.75 -21.91
N PRO A 134 -1.76 16.33 -23.18
CA PRO A 134 -2.31 15.06 -23.63
C PRO A 134 -1.70 13.88 -22.86
N LEU A 135 -2.50 12.82 -22.65
CA LEU A 135 -2.02 11.59 -22.02
C LEU A 135 -0.97 10.89 -22.88
N PRO A 136 0.15 10.43 -22.28
CA PRO A 136 1.06 9.52 -22.95
C PRO A 136 0.31 8.27 -23.41
N LEU A 137 0.53 7.83 -24.65
CA LEU A 137 -0.24 6.74 -25.29
C LEU A 137 -0.30 5.46 -24.44
N ARG A 138 0.82 5.08 -23.80
CA ARG A 138 0.88 3.89 -22.93
C ARG A 138 -0.02 4.05 -21.70
N LEU A 139 -0.02 5.22 -21.07
CA LEU A 139 -0.85 5.49 -19.90
C LEU A 139 -2.33 5.61 -20.30
N ARG A 140 -2.63 6.22 -21.45
CA ARG A 140 -4.00 6.28 -21.99
C ARG A 140 -4.58 4.89 -22.17
N ARG A 141 -3.91 4.01 -22.92
CA ARG A 141 -4.37 2.62 -23.16
C ARG A 141 -4.57 1.86 -21.85
N ALA A 142 -3.62 2.00 -20.93
CA ALA A 142 -3.69 1.40 -19.61
C ALA A 142 -4.92 1.83 -18.79
N LEU A 143 -5.25 3.12 -18.83
CA LEU A 143 -6.42 3.68 -18.16
C LEU A 143 -7.72 3.24 -18.85
N GLU A 144 -7.79 3.34 -20.18
CA GLU A 144 -8.93 2.91 -20.97
C GLU A 144 -9.24 1.42 -20.74
N ASP A 145 -8.23 0.55 -20.82
CA ASP A 145 -8.37 -0.88 -20.53
C ASP A 145 -8.83 -1.15 -19.09
N GLY A 146 -8.29 -0.40 -18.12
CA GLY A 146 -8.65 -0.54 -16.71
C GLY A 146 -10.07 -0.08 -16.42
N LEU A 147 -10.47 1.06 -16.97
CA LEU A 147 -11.79 1.66 -16.78
C LEU A 147 -12.89 0.91 -17.54
N ALA A 148 -12.59 0.41 -18.75
CA ALA A 148 -13.51 -0.40 -19.52
C ALA A 148 -13.93 -1.69 -18.80
N ARG A 149 -13.05 -2.25 -17.96
CA ARG A 149 -13.34 -3.48 -17.18
C ARG A 149 -14.38 -3.26 -16.10
N TRP A 150 -14.38 -2.10 -15.43
CA TRP A 150 -15.42 -1.74 -14.46
C TRP A 150 -16.79 -1.58 -15.11
N GLY A 151 -16.85 -1.18 -16.38
CA GLY A 151 -18.09 -1.11 -17.15
C GLY A 151 -18.67 -2.46 -17.60
N LYS A 152 -17.87 -3.55 -17.59
CA LYS A 152 -18.27 -4.86 -18.15
C LYS A 152 -18.36 -6.01 -17.14
N GLY A 153 -18.05 -5.77 -15.86
CA GLY A 153 -18.07 -6.82 -14.82
C GLY A 153 -17.12 -8.00 -15.08
N ALA A 154 -16.11 -7.83 -15.93
CA ALA A 154 -15.23 -8.91 -16.38
C ALA A 154 -14.15 -9.23 -15.32
N GLU A 155 -13.82 -10.51 -15.17
CA GLU A 155 -12.77 -10.97 -14.25
C GLU A 155 -11.43 -10.29 -14.56
N HIS A 156 -10.87 -9.61 -13.56
CA HIS A 156 -9.60 -8.92 -13.69
C HIS A 156 -8.45 -9.92 -13.83
N ARG A 157 -7.84 -9.99 -15.02
CA ARG A 157 -6.42 -10.35 -15.11
C ARG A 157 -5.60 -9.22 -14.48
N SER A 158 -4.51 -9.55 -13.80
CA SER A 158 -3.60 -8.57 -13.20
C SER A 158 -3.16 -7.56 -14.27
N PHE A 159 -3.61 -6.31 -14.11
CA PHE A 159 -3.19 -5.20 -14.96
C PHE A 159 -2.15 -4.38 -14.19
N THR A 160 -1.02 -4.06 -14.83
CA THR A 160 0.03 -3.24 -14.23
C THR A 160 -0.11 -1.82 -14.72
N LEU A 161 -0.73 -0.96 -13.91
CA LEU A 161 -0.74 0.48 -14.14
C LEU A 161 0.56 1.06 -13.54
N PRO A 162 1.35 1.87 -14.27
CA PRO A 162 2.47 2.58 -13.68
C PRO A 162 1.92 3.62 -12.68
N LEU A 163 2.00 3.32 -11.39
CA LEU A 163 1.50 4.16 -10.30
C LEU A 163 2.67 4.81 -9.56
N VAL A 164 2.52 6.07 -9.15
CA VAL A 164 3.47 6.75 -8.28
C VAL A 164 2.73 7.58 -7.23
N PHE A 165 3.09 7.42 -5.96
CA PHE A 165 2.47 8.16 -4.87
C PHE A 165 3.27 9.42 -4.53
N LEU A 166 3.03 10.50 -5.27
CA LEU A 166 3.62 11.81 -5.00
C LEU A 166 2.80 12.56 -3.95
N GLY A 167 3.45 13.30 -3.05
CA GLY A 167 2.76 14.13 -2.06
C GLY A 167 1.99 13.35 -0.99
N VAL A 168 2.29 12.06 -0.81
CA VAL A 168 1.73 11.24 0.27
C VAL A 168 2.79 11.00 1.35
N SER A 169 2.35 10.82 2.60
CA SER A 169 3.27 10.44 3.68
C SER A 169 3.80 9.00 3.50
N PRO A 170 4.97 8.65 4.06
CA PRO A 170 5.48 7.28 4.01
C PRO A 170 4.50 6.23 4.56
N PHE A 171 3.77 6.56 5.64
CA PHE A 171 2.73 5.69 6.19
C PHE A 171 1.57 5.50 5.21
N GLN A 172 1.09 6.58 4.59
CA GLN A 172 0.02 6.50 3.60
C GLN A 172 0.46 5.69 2.37
N ALA A 173 1.67 5.93 1.84
CA ALA A 173 2.22 5.14 0.75
C ALA A 173 2.21 3.64 1.10
N ARG A 174 2.69 3.29 2.30
CA ARG A 174 2.70 1.90 2.77
C ARG A 174 1.31 1.27 2.84
N VAL A 175 0.31 2.02 3.32
CA VAL A 175 -1.10 1.58 3.35
C VAL A 175 -1.61 1.34 1.92
N LEU A 176 -1.38 2.27 1.00
CA LEU A 176 -1.81 2.15 -0.39
C LEU A 176 -1.15 0.95 -1.09
N GLU A 177 0.16 0.74 -0.88
CA GLU A 177 0.89 -0.44 -1.36
C GLU A 177 0.27 -1.74 -0.87
N VAL A 178 -0.03 -1.85 0.43
CA VAL A 178 -0.67 -3.03 1.01
C VAL A 178 -2.04 -3.28 0.37
N VAL A 179 -2.86 -2.24 0.22
CA VAL A 179 -4.19 -2.36 -0.38
C VAL A 179 -4.12 -2.75 -1.86
N SER A 180 -3.11 -2.28 -2.60
CA SER A 180 -2.87 -2.72 -3.98
C SER A 180 -2.59 -4.22 -4.13
N THR A 181 -2.23 -4.92 -3.05
CA THR A 181 -2.04 -6.37 -3.06
C THR A 181 -3.33 -7.18 -2.90
N ILE A 182 -4.46 -6.55 -2.58
CA ILE A 182 -5.74 -7.24 -2.37
C ILE A 182 -6.32 -7.61 -3.74
N PRO A 183 -6.46 -8.90 -4.08
CA PRO A 183 -6.93 -9.30 -5.41
C PRO A 183 -8.41 -8.97 -5.64
N TRP A 184 -8.80 -9.01 -6.92
CA TRP A 184 -10.20 -8.92 -7.33
C TRP A 184 -11.04 -10.02 -6.69
N GLY A 185 -12.25 -9.67 -6.23
CA GLY A 185 -13.16 -10.62 -5.58
C GLY A 185 -12.73 -11.02 -4.18
N GLU A 186 -11.77 -10.30 -3.58
CA GLU A 186 -11.34 -10.52 -2.21
C GLU A 186 -11.52 -9.24 -1.37
N VAL A 187 -11.88 -9.39 -0.09
CA VAL A 187 -11.92 -8.30 0.88
C VAL A 187 -10.97 -8.53 2.05
N ARG A 188 -10.51 -7.44 2.66
CA ARG A 188 -9.75 -7.45 3.92
C ARG A 188 -10.29 -6.41 4.88
N THR A 189 -9.97 -6.55 6.16
CA THR A 189 -10.38 -5.57 7.17
C THR A 189 -9.38 -4.43 7.31
N TYR A 190 -9.81 -3.29 7.84
CA TYR A 190 -8.88 -2.23 8.26
C TYR A 190 -7.80 -2.76 9.22
N ALA A 191 -8.15 -3.70 10.11
CA ALA A 191 -7.20 -4.34 11.02
C ALA A 191 -6.15 -5.17 10.29
N TRP A 192 -6.55 -5.90 9.25
CA TRP A 192 -5.63 -6.61 8.38
C TRP A 192 -4.67 -5.63 7.69
N VAL A 193 -5.17 -4.54 7.12
CA VAL A 193 -4.33 -3.54 6.43
C VAL A 193 -3.34 -2.90 7.42
N ALA A 194 -3.80 -2.54 8.62
CA ALA A 194 -2.96 -1.97 9.68
C ALA A 194 -1.81 -2.91 10.06
N ARG A 195 -2.12 -4.22 10.21
CA ARG A 195 -1.13 -5.26 10.50
C ARG A 195 -0.09 -5.40 9.37
N GLU A 196 -0.54 -5.51 8.11
CA GLU A 196 0.37 -5.68 6.96
C GLU A 196 1.18 -4.40 6.66
N ALA A 197 0.66 -3.23 7.03
CA ALA A 197 1.39 -1.97 6.99
C ALA A 197 2.43 -1.84 8.11
N GLY A 198 2.46 -2.76 9.08
CA GLY A 198 3.41 -2.76 10.20
C GLY A 198 2.97 -1.93 11.40
N HIS A 199 1.71 -1.49 11.44
CA HIS A 199 1.15 -0.64 12.49
C HIS A 199 -0.23 -1.16 12.97
N PRO A 200 -0.30 -2.31 13.68
CA PRO A 200 -1.57 -2.97 13.99
C PRO A 200 -2.61 -2.12 14.73
N SER A 201 -2.17 -1.16 15.56
CA SER A 201 -3.05 -0.26 16.32
C SER A 201 -3.53 0.96 15.52
N ALA A 202 -3.01 1.19 14.31
CA ALA A 202 -3.24 2.43 13.55
C ALA A 202 -4.53 2.42 12.70
N LEU A 203 -5.62 1.80 13.17
CA LEU A 203 -6.87 1.63 12.41
C LEU A 203 -7.43 2.94 11.87
N ARG A 204 -7.51 3.97 12.72
CA ARG A 204 -8.01 5.30 12.33
C ARG A 204 -7.10 5.96 11.28
N ALA A 205 -5.79 5.83 11.42
CA ALA A 205 -4.84 6.39 10.46
C ALA A 205 -4.91 5.67 9.11
N VAL A 206 -5.10 4.34 9.11
CA VAL A 206 -5.36 3.56 7.89
C VAL A 206 -6.65 4.05 7.21
N ALA A 207 -7.74 4.19 7.97
CA ALA A 207 -9.00 4.69 7.42
C ALA A 207 -8.84 6.07 6.76
N GLN A 208 -8.10 6.98 7.40
CA GLN A 208 -7.81 8.31 6.84
C GLN A 208 -6.91 8.26 5.60
N ALA A 209 -5.91 7.37 5.59
CA ALA A 209 -5.05 7.15 4.42
C ALA A 209 -5.86 6.65 3.21
N LEU A 210 -6.82 5.74 3.45
CA LEU A 210 -7.69 5.19 2.40
C LEU A 210 -8.77 6.18 1.94
N ALA A 211 -9.31 7.01 2.84
CA ALA A 211 -10.22 8.09 2.49
C ALA A 211 -9.54 9.14 1.58
N ARG A 212 -8.21 9.28 1.69
CA ARG A 212 -7.38 10.17 0.87
C ARG A 212 -6.64 9.43 -0.24
N ASN A 213 -7.11 8.24 -0.64
CA ASN A 213 -6.52 7.50 -1.75
C ASN A 213 -6.50 8.37 -3.02
N PRO A 214 -5.33 8.68 -3.58
CA PRO A 214 -5.25 9.53 -4.76
C PRO A 214 -5.69 8.82 -6.03
N VAL A 215 -5.70 7.50 -6.06
CA VAL A 215 -6.01 6.70 -7.25
C VAL A 215 -7.07 5.63 -6.92
N PRO A 216 -8.31 6.03 -6.58
CA PRO A 216 -9.40 5.09 -6.36
C PRO A 216 -9.61 4.20 -7.60
N LEU A 217 -10.27 3.06 -7.40
CA LEU A 217 -10.39 1.94 -8.36
C LEU A 217 -9.10 1.15 -8.58
N PHE A 218 -8.00 1.83 -8.92
CA PHE A 218 -6.70 1.19 -9.20
C PHE A 218 -5.94 0.80 -7.94
N VAL A 219 -5.98 1.64 -6.90
CA VAL A 219 -5.72 1.21 -5.52
C VAL A 219 -7.08 0.83 -4.93
N PRO A 220 -7.35 -0.46 -4.70
CA PRO A 220 -8.70 -0.98 -4.49
C PRO A 220 -9.17 -0.80 -3.03
N CYS A 221 -9.25 0.44 -2.56
CA CYS A 221 -9.67 0.73 -1.19
C CYS A 221 -11.14 0.39 -0.91
N HIS A 222 -11.95 0.12 -1.95
CA HIS A 222 -13.31 -0.43 -1.79
C HIS A 222 -13.31 -1.87 -1.27
N ARG A 223 -12.21 -2.61 -1.43
CA ARG A 223 -12.02 -3.97 -0.89
C ARG A 223 -11.70 -4.02 0.60
N VAL A 224 -11.55 -2.85 1.25
CA VAL A 224 -11.25 -2.76 2.69
C VAL A 224 -12.52 -2.44 3.47
N VAL A 225 -12.91 -3.31 4.38
CA VAL A 225 -14.16 -3.20 5.18
C VAL A 225 -13.86 -3.21 6.68
N ALA A 226 -14.86 -2.90 7.51
CA ALA A 226 -14.72 -3.01 8.96
C ALA A 226 -14.75 -4.46 9.43
N SER A 227 -14.24 -4.72 10.64
CA SER A 227 -14.14 -6.08 11.20
C SER A 227 -15.50 -6.68 11.58
N ASP A 228 -16.54 -5.87 11.68
CA ASP A 228 -17.93 -6.28 11.88
C ASP A 228 -18.67 -6.56 10.55
N GLY A 229 -17.99 -6.43 9.41
CA GLY A 229 -18.58 -6.57 8.08
C GLY A 229 -19.25 -5.30 7.55
N SER A 230 -19.29 -4.20 8.32
CA SER A 230 -19.80 -2.94 7.81
C SER A 230 -18.89 -2.34 6.74
N LEU A 231 -19.48 -1.64 5.76
CA LEU A 231 -18.74 -1.07 4.63
C LEU A 231 -17.69 -0.03 5.05
N GLY A 232 -17.94 0.73 6.12
CA GLY A 232 -17.14 1.90 6.47
C GLY A 232 -17.16 3.00 5.39
N GLY A 233 -16.19 3.92 5.44
CA GLY A 233 -16.07 5.03 4.50
C GLY A 233 -15.47 4.64 3.15
N TYR A 234 -15.73 5.48 2.13
CA TYR A 234 -15.12 5.39 0.81
C TYR A 234 -15.02 6.76 0.16
N ALA A 235 -13.91 7.04 -0.54
CA ALA A 235 -13.67 8.34 -1.16
C ALA A 235 -14.70 8.69 -2.25
N LEU A 236 -15.24 7.69 -2.96
CA LEU A 236 -16.28 7.87 -3.98
C LEU A 236 -17.70 7.59 -3.43
N GLY A 237 -17.88 7.54 -2.11
CA GLY A 237 -19.18 7.29 -1.48
C GLY A 237 -19.52 5.81 -1.27
N ARG A 238 -20.39 5.54 -0.29
CA ARG A 238 -20.73 4.17 0.14
C ARG A 238 -21.46 3.37 -0.94
N GLU A 239 -22.31 4.02 -1.72
CA GLU A 239 -23.06 3.39 -2.80
C GLU A 239 -22.12 2.87 -3.91
N MET A 240 -21.15 3.69 -4.33
CA MET A 240 -20.13 3.26 -5.29
C MET A 240 -19.31 2.08 -4.75
N LYS A 241 -18.94 2.11 -3.47
CA LYS A 241 -18.23 0.99 -2.82
C LYS A 241 -19.05 -0.30 -2.88
N ALA A 242 -20.35 -0.24 -2.61
CA ALA A 242 -21.25 -1.37 -2.70
C ALA A 242 -21.33 -1.91 -4.15
N LYS A 243 -21.56 -1.03 -5.13
CA LYS A 243 -21.60 -1.39 -6.56
C LYS A 243 -20.32 -2.09 -7.01
N LEU A 244 -19.16 -1.54 -6.63
CA LEU A 244 -17.86 -2.13 -6.97
C LEU A 244 -17.69 -3.51 -6.34
N LEU A 245 -18.01 -3.69 -5.05
CA LEU A 245 -17.93 -5.00 -4.39
C LEU A 245 -18.86 -6.03 -5.04
N SER A 246 -20.10 -5.65 -5.35
CA SER A 246 -21.06 -6.52 -6.03
C SER A 246 -20.58 -6.92 -7.42
N ALA A 247 -19.98 -6.00 -8.18
CA ALA A 247 -19.36 -6.29 -9.48
C ALA A 247 -18.18 -7.26 -9.37
N GLU A 248 -17.50 -7.31 -8.21
CA GLU A 248 -16.46 -8.30 -7.92
C GLU A 248 -17.00 -9.64 -7.40
N GLY A 249 -18.33 -9.79 -7.31
CA GLY A 249 -19.00 -11.00 -6.82
C GLY A 249 -19.10 -11.07 -5.28
N ILE A 250 -19.06 -9.92 -4.60
CA ILE A 250 -19.13 -9.84 -3.14
C ILE A 250 -20.38 -9.02 -2.74
N PRO A 251 -21.53 -9.68 -2.50
CA PRO A 251 -22.72 -8.98 -2.03
C PRO A 251 -22.47 -8.39 -0.65
N VAL A 252 -22.88 -7.13 -0.46
CA VAL A 252 -22.61 -6.37 0.77
C VAL A 252 -23.30 -6.98 1.98
N GLU A 253 -24.48 -7.55 1.75
CA GLU A 253 -25.34 -8.20 2.75
C GLU A 253 -24.67 -9.45 3.33
N ALA A 254 -23.76 -10.08 2.59
CA ALA A 254 -23.00 -11.24 3.05
C ALA A 254 -21.75 -10.86 3.87
N LEU A 255 -21.30 -9.59 3.85
CA LEU A 255 -20.06 -9.20 4.53
C LEU A 255 -20.04 -9.54 6.03
N PRO A 256 -21.11 -9.36 6.82
CA PRO A 256 -21.12 -9.76 8.22
C PRO A 256 -20.92 -11.27 8.44
N LEU A 257 -21.23 -12.10 7.44
CA LEU A 257 -21.03 -13.55 7.48
C LEU A 257 -19.62 -13.95 6.99
N LEU A 258 -19.02 -13.14 6.12
CA LEU A 258 -17.69 -13.40 5.54
C LEU A 258 -16.54 -12.84 6.38
N VAL A 259 -16.77 -11.72 7.07
CA VAL A 259 -15.75 -11.08 7.92
C VAL A 259 -15.81 -11.69 9.32
N GLY A 260 -14.64 -11.89 9.95
CA GLY A 260 -14.55 -12.53 11.27
C GLY A 260 -14.73 -14.05 11.26
N ARG A 261 -14.87 -14.67 10.07
CA ARG A 261 -14.87 -16.12 9.87
C ARG A 261 -13.67 -16.55 9.04
N PHE A 262 -13.27 -17.81 9.19
CA PHE A 262 -12.14 -18.38 8.46
C PHE A 262 -12.49 -19.75 7.88
N TYR A 263 -12.05 -20.00 6.65
CA TYR A 263 -12.38 -21.18 5.87
C TYR A 263 -11.14 -22.08 5.76
N GLY A 264 -11.21 -23.28 6.31
CA GLY A 264 -10.19 -24.31 6.23
C GLY A 264 -10.50 -25.35 5.16
N CYS A 265 -9.51 -25.73 4.37
CA CYS A 265 -9.60 -26.85 3.44
C CYS A 265 -9.04 -28.12 4.10
N THR A 266 -9.87 -29.13 4.34
CA THR A 266 -9.48 -30.33 5.09
C THR A 266 -8.39 -31.16 4.42
N SER A 267 -8.32 -31.16 3.09
CA SER A 267 -7.28 -31.88 2.33
C SER A 267 -5.92 -31.20 2.37
N THR A 268 -5.87 -29.88 2.23
CA THR A 268 -4.60 -29.12 2.21
C THR A 268 -4.15 -28.64 3.58
N ARG A 269 -5.06 -28.69 4.57
CA ARG A 269 -4.89 -28.11 5.90
C ARG A 269 -4.52 -26.62 5.86
N ILE A 270 -5.02 -25.88 4.87
CA ILE A 270 -4.82 -24.43 4.75
C ILE A 270 -6.08 -23.71 5.25
N VAL A 271 -5.89 -22.72 6.12
CA VAL A 271 -6.96 -21.78 6.52
C VAL A 271 -6.82 -20.46 5.77
N CYS A 272 -7.94 -19.89 5.36
CA CYS A 272 -8.07 -18.72 4.50
C CYS A 272 -9.15 -17.75 5.01
N TRP A 273 -9.11 -16.50 4.51
CA TRP A 273 -10.30 -15.65 4.47
C TRP A 273 -11.36 -16.27 3.54
N PRO A 274 -12.68 -16.14 3.83
CA PRO A 274 -13.74 -16.71 3.00
C PRO A 274 -13.73 -16.23 1.55
N THR A 275 -13.35 -14.98 1.32
CA THR A 275 -13.26 -14.39 -0.02
C THR A 275 -11.95 -14.72 -0.74
N CYS A 276 -11.01 -15.44 -0.13
CA CYS A 276 -9.77 -15.84 -0.80
C CYS A 276 -10.06 -16.70 -2.03
N ARG A 277 -9.37 -16.44 -3.14
CA ARG A 277 -9.45 -17.26 -4.37
C ARG A 277 -9.24 -18.76 -4.15
N HIS A 278 -8.45 -19.14 -3.14
CA HIS A 278 -8.24 -20.54 -2.78
C HIS A 278 -9.43 -21.10 -1.99
N ALA A 279 -9.97 -20.34 -1.03
CA ALA A 279 -11.14 -20.74 -0.24
C ALA A 279 -12.38 -20.92 -1.12
N ARG A 280 -12.60 -20.01 -2.08
CA ARG A 280 -13.74 -20.03 -3.02
C ARG A 280 -13.78 -21.27 -3.93
N ARG A 281 -12.68 -22.01 -4.04
CA ARG A 281 -12.58 -23.24 -4.86
C ARG A 281 -12.69 -24.52 -4.02
N VAL A 282 -12.79 -24.41 -2.70
CA VAL A 282 -12.95 -25.56 -1.81
C VAL A 282 -14.38 -26.06 -1.90
N SER A 283 -14.57 -27.35 -2.19
CA SER A 283 -15.90 -27.95 -2.21
C SER A 283 -16.49 -28.05 -0.79
N PRO A 284 -17.82 -27.92 -0.63
CA PRO A 284 -18.46 -27.94 0.70
C PRO A 284 -18.05 -29.11 1.61
N PRO A 285 -17.93 -30.37 1.13
CA PRO A 285 -17.50 -31.50 1.98
C PRO A 285 -16.07 -31.37 2.54
N ARG A 286 -15.23 -30.52 1.93
CA ARG A 286 -13.84 -30.27 2.36
C ARG A 286 -13.68 -28.95 3.09
N LEU A 287 -14.77 -28.22 3.29
CA LEU A 287 -14.77 -26.92 3.94
C LEU A 287 -15.02 -27.08 5.44
N ARG A 288 -14.12 -26.52 6.25
CA ARG A 288 -14.30 -26.40 7.70
C ARG A 288 -14.30 -24.93 8.09
N LEU A 289 -15.22 -24.54 8.96
CA LEU A 289 -15.34 -23.17 9.46
C LEU A 289 -14.59 -23.01 10.77
N PHE A 290 -13.98 -21.84 10.95
CA PHE A 290 -13.32 -21.43 12.20
C PHE A 290 -13.72 -20.00 12.57
N SER A 291 -13.79 -19.74 13.87
CA SER A 291 -14.03 -18.41 14.45
C SER A 291 -12.75 -17.57 14.52
N SER A 292 -11.59 -18.22 14.54
CA SER A 292 -10.28 -17.55 14.57
C SER A 292 -9.20 -18.38 13.87
N VAL A 293 -8.11 -17.71 13.48
CA VAL A 293 -6.93 -18.38 12.91
C VAL A 293 -6.23 -19.23 13.98
N GLN A 294 -6.30 -18.83 15.24
CA GLN A 294 -5.75 -19.55 16.38
C GLN A 294 -6.46 -20.90 16.57
N GLU A 295 -7.79 -20.92 16.52
CA GLU A 295 -8.59 -22.13 16.54
C GLU A 295 -8.22 -23.07 15.38
N ALA A 296 -8.08 -22.51 14.16
CA ALA A 296 -7.66 -23.29 13.00
C ALA A 296 -6.26 -23.91 13.19
N ARG A 297 -5.31 -23.15 13.75
CA ARG A 297 -3.97 -23.65 14.07
C ARG A 297 -3.99 -24.77 15.11
N ALA A 298 -4.79 -24.64 16.17
CA ALA A 298 -4.98 -25.70 17.15
C ALA A 298 -5.55 -26.99 16.52
N ALA A 299 -6.39 -26.84 15.49
CA ALA A 299 -6.91 -27.95 14.69
C ALA A 299 -5.94 -28.47 13.60
N GLY A 300 -4.67 -28.02 13.60
CA GLY A 300 -3.63 -28.47 12.67
C GLY A 300 -3.66 -27.79 11.29
N PHE A 301 -4.31 -26.63 11.14
CA PHE A 301 -4.30 -25.86 9.89
C PHE A 301 -3.21 -24.79 9.90
N ARG A 302 -2.58 -24.56 8.74
CA ARG A 302 -1.62 -23.48 8.54
C ARG A 302 -2.25 -22.29 7.79
N PRO A 303 -1.92 -21.04 8.14
CA PRO A 303 -2.44 -19.87 7.42
C PRO A 303 -2.01 -19.85 5.95
N CYS A 304 -2.93 -19.44 5.09
CA CYS A 304 -2.66 -19.22 3.67
C CYS A 304 -1.65 -18.09 3.49
N THR A 305 -0.60 -18.34 2.71
CA THR A 305 0.44 -17.35 2.37
C THR A 305 -0.05 -16.27 1.41
N VAL A 306 -1.13 -16.53 0.68
CA VAL A 306 -1.74 -15.58 -0.27
C VAL A 306 -2.63 -14.60 0.46
N CYS A 307 -3.69 -15.08 1.14
CA CYS A 307 -4.64 -14.18 1.78
C CYS A 307 -4.21 -13.69 3.16
N ARG A 308 -3.23 -14.36 3.78
CA ARG A 308 -2.65 -14.01 5.09
C ARG A 308 -3.74 -13.77 6.14
N PRO A 309 -4.58 -14.77 6.47
CA PRO A 309 -5.60 -14.61 7.50
C PRO A 309 -4.97 -14.28 8.85
#